data_AF-A0A660Z5V6-F1
#
_entry.id   AF-A0A660Z5V6-F1
#
_cell.length_a   1.000
_cell.length_b   1.000
_cell.length_c   1.000
_cell.angle_alpha   90.00
_cell.angle_beta   90.00
_cell.angle_gamma   90.00
#
_symmetry.space_group_name_H-M   'P 1'
#
loop_
_entity.id
_entity.type
_entity.pdbx_description
1 polymer ?
#
loop_
_entity_poly.entity_id
_entity_poly.type
_entity_poly.pdbx_seq_one_letter_code
_entity_poly.pdbx_strand_id
1 'polypeptide(L)'
;MILGYKYSIKHKDDEEVVKEFEESIPKSPYKFWQSIIFILAGLGLLVLGSNLFVDGAVAIAERFGVSQAVIGLTIVALGTSLPELTTSIVASFKNENDIAIGNAVGSNVFNILSILGISSLITPISNTGITMVDLSIMMFFTILILPLSKTKFTLRRWEGALLFCGYIAYMIYLVT
;
A
#
# COMPACT_ATOMS: atom_id res chain seq x y z
N MET A 1 15.93 28.97 -33.50
CA MET A 1 16.29 27.60 -33.96
C MET A 1 16.51 26.61 -32.80
N ILE A 2 17.17 26.98 -31.71
CA ILE A 2 17.46 26.08 -30.56
C ILE A 2 16.21 25.73 -29.71
N LEU A 3 15.24 26.64 -29.61
CA LEU A 3 13.99 26.40 -28.86
C LEU A 3 13.07 25.35 -29.52
N GLY A 4 13.01 25.29 -30.85
CA GLY A 4 12.22 24.29 -31.57
C GLY A 4 12.81 22.87 -31.48
N TYR A 5 14.14 22.77 -31.39
CA TYR A 5 14.83 21.48 -31.24
C TYR A 5 14.62 20.86 -29.85
N LYS A 6 14.67 21.67 -28.78
CA LYS A 6 14.33 21.22 -27.42
C LYS A 6 12.85 20.84 -27.29
N TYR A 7 11.94 21.55 -27.97
CA TYR A 7 10.52 21.23 -27.98
C TYR A 7 10.25 19.91 -28.71
N SER A 8 10.93 19.68 -29.85
CA SER A 8 10.79 18.46 -30.66
C SER A 8 11.38 17.21 -30.00
N ILE A 9 12.42 17.32 -29.17
CA ILE A 9 12.98 16.19 -28.41
C ILE A 9 12.05 15.81 -27.25
N LYS A 10 11.57 16.80 -26.49
CA LYS A 10 10.66 16.56 -25.35
C LYS A 10 9.33 15.93 -25.79
N HIS A 11 8.76 16.39 -26.91
CA HIS A 11 7.53 15.82 -27.45
C HIS A 11 7.72 14.42 -28.03
N LYS A 12 8.90 14.12 -28.56
CA LYS A 12 9.22 12.80 -29.12
C LYS A 12 9.43 11.78 -28.01
N ASP A 13 10.09 12.16 -26.92
CA ASP A 13 10.22 11.34 -25.71
C ASP A 13 8.83 11.11 -25.06
N ASP A 14 7.98 12.15 -24.99
CA ASP A 14 6.60 12.00 -24.49
C ASP A 14 5.76 11.08 -25.38
N GLU A 15 5.86 11.17 -26.72
CA GLU A 15 5.17 10.28 -27.67
C GLU A 15 5.70 8.84 -27.65
N GLU A 16 7.01 8.63 -27.49
CA GLU A 16 7.62 7.30 -27.36
C GLU A 16 7.19 6.63 -26.05
N VAL A 17 7.19 7.38 -24.95
CA VAL A 17 6.68 6.91 -23.66
C VAL A 17 5.20 6.58 -23.77
N VAL A 18 4.37 7.44 -24.38
CA VAL A 18 2.94 7.18 -24.58
C VAL A 18 2.71 5.94 -25.45
N LYS A 19 3.49 5.72 -26.51
CA LYS A 19 3.39 4.52 -27.35
C LYS A 19 3.83 3.26 -26.61
N GLU A 20 4.90 3.32 -25.82
CA GLU A 20 5.35 2.20 -24.97
C GLU A 20 4.28 1.87 -23.90
N PHE A 21 3.61 2.87 -23.34
CA PHE A 21 2.46 2.71 -22.46
C PHE A 21 1.23 2.11 -23.18
N GLU A 22 0.89 2.58 -24.39
CA GLU A 22 -0.24 2.03 -25.16
C GLU A 22 -0.01 0.59 -25.62
N GLU A 23 1.23 0.23 -25.96
CA GLU A 23 1.62 -1.11 -26.39
C GLU A 23 1.70 -2.10 -25.22
N SER A 24 2.03 -1.61 -24.01
CA SER A 24 2.07 -2.40 -22.78
C SER A 24 0.71 -2.59 -22.11
N ILE A 25 -0.32 -1.80 -22.45
CA ILE A 25 -1.68 -2.01 -21.95
C ILE A 25 -2.34 -3.16 -22.74
N PRO A 26 -2.53 -4.35 -22.14
CA PRO A 26 -3.22 -5.43 -22.82
C PRO A 26 -4.63 -4.97 -23.19
N LYS A 27 -5.01 -5.15 -24.46
CA LYS A 27 -6.37 -4.85 -24.92
C LYS A 27 -7.37 -5.67 -24.11
N SER A 28 -8.06 -4.99 -23.19
CA SER A 28 -9.06 -5.63 -22.35
C SER A 28 -10.17 -6.21 -23.23
N PRO A 29 -10.56 -7.48 -23.01
CA PRO A 29 -11.70 -8.07 -23.72
C PRO A 29 -13.04 -7.46 -23.28
N TYR A 30 -13.05 -6.60 -22.26
CA TYR A 30 -14.25 -6.02 -21.66
C TYR A 30 -14.48 -4.57 -22.12
N LYS A 31 -15.75 -4.19 -22.28
CA LYS A 31 -16.15 -2.80 -22.52
C LYS A 31 -15.84 -1.96 -21.28
N PHE A 32 -15.54 -0.67 -21.46
CA PHE A 32 -15.22 0.26 -20.37
C PHE A 32 -16.18 0.17 -19.17
N TRP A 33 -17.49 0.14 -19.42
CA TRP A 33 -18.49 0.06 -18.35
C TRP A 33 -18.48 -1.29 -17.61
N GLN A 34 -18.14 -2.40 -18.30
CA GLN A 34 -17.96 -3.70 -17.66
C GLN A 34 -16.73 -3.72 -16.75
N SER A 35 -15.63 -3.08 -17.17
CA SER A 35 -14.45 -2.90 -16.33
C SER A 35 -14.79 -2.12 -15.06
N ILE A 36 -15.57 -1.04 -15.17
CA ILE A 36 -16.04 -0.27 -14.00
C ILE A 36 -16.84 -1.17 -13.04
N ILE A 37 -17.78 -1.96 -13.57
CA ILE A 37 -18.56 -2.89 -12.73
C ILE A 37 -17.65 -3.87 -12.01
N PHE A 38 -16.70 -4.49 -12.71
CA PHE A 38 -15.80 -5.47 -12.09
C PHE A 38 -14.89 -4.84 -11.05
N ILE A 39 -14.41 -3.62 -11.27
CA ILE A 39 -13.63 -2.86 -10.28
C ILE A 39 -14.47 -2.59 -9.04
N LEU A 40 -15.68 -2.04 -9.20
CA LEU A 40 -16.56 -1.70 -8.07
C LEU A 40 -17.03 -2.96 -7.31
N ALA A 41 -17.40 -4.01 -8.04
CA ALA A 41 -17.81 -5.28 -7.44
C ALA A 41 -16.64 -5.95 -6.70
N GLY A 42 -15.46 -6.00 -7.32
CA GLY A 42 -14.26 -6.57 -6.71
C GLY A 42 -13.84 -5.80 -5.45
N LEU A 43 -13.83 -4.46 -5.51
CA LEU A 43 -13.53 -3.60 -4.37
C LEU A 43 -14.58 -3.79 -3.26
N GLY A 44 -15.86 -3.82 -3.60
CA GLY A 44 -16.95 -4.04 -2.65
C GLY A 44 -16.84 -5.39 -1.94
N LEU A 45 -16.63 -6.47 -2.70
CA LEU A 45 -16.43 -7.81 -2.14
C LEU A 45 -15.19 -7.89 -1.24
N LEU A 46 -14.11 -7.21 -1.62
CA LEU A 46 -12.88 -7.18 -0.84
C LEU A 46 -13.08 -6.46 0.50
N VAL A 47 -13.72 -5.29 0.49
CA VAL A 47 -14.03 -4.52 1.71
C VAL A 47 -14.98 -5.31 2.61
N LEU A 48 -16.05 -5.89 2.05
CA LEU A 48 -17.00 -6.70 2.81
C LEU A 48 -16.34 -7.95 3.40
N GLY A 49 -15.51 -8.65 2.63
CA GLY A 49 -14.76 -9.81 3.09
C GLY A 49 -13.80 -9.47 4.22
N SER A 50 -13.12 -8.32 4.13
CA SER A 50 -12.24 -7.82 5.20
C SER A 50 -13.02 -7.54 6.48
N ASN A 51 -14.17 -6.85 6.39
CA ASN A 51 -14.99 -6.56 7.56
C ASN A 51 -15.51 -7.84 8.23
N LEU A 52 -16.03 -8.79 7.44
CA LEU A 52 -16.48 -10.09 7.96
C LEU A 52 -15.34 -10.85 8.67
N PHE A 53 -14.13 -10.80 8.11
CA PHE A 53 -12.96 -11.42 8.72
C PHE A 53 -12.62 -10.77 10.06
N VAL A 54 -12.59 -9.43 10.12
CA VAL A 54 -12.31 -8.69 11.35
C VAL A 54 -13.37 -8.98 12.41
N ASP A 55 -14.65 -8.87 12.07
CA ASP A 55 -15.76 -9.11 13.00
C ASP A 55 -15.71 -10.54 13.56
N GLY A 56 -15.44 -11.53 12.70
CA GLY A 56 -15.28 -12.92 13.12
C GLY A 56 -14.08 -13.14 14.04
N ALA A 57 -12.93 -12.54 13.70
CA ALA A 57 -11.71 -12.63 14.50
C ALA A 57 -11.86 -11.95 15.87
N VAL A 58 -12.51 -10.77 15.92
CA VAL A 58 -12.85 -10.05 17.16
C VAL A 58 -13.76 -10.91 18.03
N ALA A 59 -14.85 -11.46 17.47
CA ALA A 59 -15.79 -12.30 18.21
C ALA A 59 -15.13 -13.57 18.79
N ILE A 60 -14.15 -14.15 18.09
CA ILE A 60 -13.35 -15.26 18.61
C ILE A 60 -12.46 -14.74 19.75
N ALA A 61 -11.68 -13.69 19.55
CA ALA A 61 -10.76 -13.17 20.55
C ALA A 61 -11.46 -12.77 21.88
N GLU A 62 -12.64 -12.17 21.79
CA GLU A 62 -13.47 -11.85 22.96
C GLU A 62 -13.90 -13.10 23.74
N ARG A 63 -14.29 -14.17 23.05
CA ARG A 63 -14.64 -15.46 23.69
C ARG A 63 -13.46 -16.11 24.40
N PHE A 64 -12.24 -15.83 23.95
CA PHE A 64 -11.00 -16.28 24.60
C PHE A 64 -10.53 -15.34 25.72
N GLY A 65 -11.29 -14.28 26.03
CA GLY A 65 -10.98 -13.34 27.12
C GLY A 65 -9.86 -12.35 26.80
N VAL A 66 -9.54 -12.15 25.52
CA VAL A 66 -8.57 -11.13 25.08
C VAL A 66 -9.15 -9.74 25.33
N SER A 67 -8.32 -8.82 25.84
CA SER A 67 -8.78 -7.46 26.12
C SER A 67 -9.06 -6.66 24.84
N GLN A 68 -10.06 -5.79 24.89
CA GLN A 68 -10.43 -4.90 23.77
C GLN A 68 -9.25 -4.05 23.29
N ALA A 69 -8.35 -3.64 24.20
CA ALA A 69 -7.15 -2.90 23.86
C ALA A 69 -6.21 -3.70 22.95
N VAL A 70 -5.98 -4.99 23.26
CA VAL A 70 -5.13 -5.87 22.44
C VAL A 70 -5.79 -6.16 21.10
N ILE A 71 -7.10 -6.41 21.09
CA ILE A 71 -7.88 -6.63 19.85
C ILE A 71 -7.78 -5.43 18.92
N GLY A 72 -7.99 -4.21 19.44
CA GLY A 72 -7.89 -2.97 18.69
C GLY A 72 -6.48 -2.73 18.12
N LEU A 73 -5.45 -2.98 18.93
CA LEU A 73 -4.05 -2.79 18.52
C LEU A 73 -3.58 -3.82 17.48
N THR A 74 -4.19 -5.00 17.42
CA THR A 74 -3.72 -6.13 16.59
C THR A 74 -4.70 -6.49 15.48
N ILE A 75 -5.82 -7.13 15.82
CA ILE A 75 -6.78 -7.67 14.86
C ILE A 75 -7.41 -6.56 14.02
N VAL A 76 -7.87 -5.49 14.67
CA VAL A 76 -8.51 -4.38 13.95
C VAL A 76 -7.50 -3.63 13.10
N ALA A 77 -6.32 -3.33 13.66
CA ALA A 77 -5.24 -2.66 12.92
C ALA A 77 -4.81 -3.47 11.68
N LEU A 78 -4.54 -4.77 11.82
CA LEU A 78 -4.23 -5.65 10.68
C LEU A 78 -5.41 -5.74 9.71
N GLY A 79 -6.62 -5.84 10.26
CA GLY A 79 -7.88 -5.92 9.52
C GLY A 79 -8.08 -4.78 8.54
N THR A 80 -7.76 -3.55 8.93
CA THR A 80 -7.88 -2.39 8.05
C THR A 80 -6.90 -2.39 6.88
N SER A 81 -5.81 -3.15 6.95
CA SER A 81 -4.81 -3.28 5.89
C SER A 81 -4.95 -4.58 5.06
N LEU A 82 -5.93 -5.43 5.38
CA LEU A 82 -6.18 -6.67 4.64
C LEU A 82 -6.57 -6.45 3.18
N PRO A 83 -7.43 -5.47 2.82
CA PRO A 83 -7.72 -5.19 1.43
C PRO A 83 -6.46 -4.87 0.64
N GLU A 84 -5.61 -3.99 1.15
CA GLU A 84 -4.35 -3.57 0.55
C GLU A 84 -3.35 -4.71 0.45
N LEU A 85 -3.22 -5.52 1.50
CA LEU A 85 -2.38 -6.71 1.48
C LEU A 85 -2.84 -7.67 0.38
N THR A 86 -4.15 -7.90 0.29
CA THR A 86 -4.73 -8.83 -0.68
C THR A 86 -4.55 -8.32 -2.11
N THR A 87 -4.78 -7.03 -2.39
CA THR A 87 -4.57 -6.46 -3.72
C THR A 87 -3.09 -6.53 -4.13
N SER A 88 -2.16 -6.20 -3.23
CA SER A 88 -0.71 -6.31 -3.49
C SER A 88 -0.26 -7.75 -3.74
N ILE A 89 -0.79 -8.73 -2.97
CA ILE A 89 -0.48 -10.15 -3.16
C ILE A 89 -1.00 -10.65 -4.52
N VAL A 90 -2.25 -10.33 -4.86
CA VAL A 90 -2.85 -10.74 -6.15
C VAL A 90 -2.11 -10.10 -7.33
N ALA A 91 -1.74 -8.82 -7.23
CA ALA A 91 -0.93 -8.14 -8.25
C ALA A 91 0.44 -8.81 -8.40
N SER A 92 1.12 -9.12 -7.29
CA SER A 92 2.40 -9.82 -7.31
C SER A 92 2.30 -11.22 -7.95
N PHE A 93 1.23 -11.98 -7.67
CA PHE A 93 0.99 -13.28 -8.30
C PHE A 93 0.76 -13.19 -9.81
N LYS A 94 0.23 -12.07 -10.30
CA LYS A 94 0.06 -11.79 -11.73
C LYS A 94 1.34 -11.26 -12.39
N ASN A 95 2.45 -11.17 -11.65
CA ASN A 95 3.69 -10.48 -12.06
C ASN A 95 3.52 -8.99 -12.34
N GLU A 96 2.45 -8.37 -11.84
CA GLU A 96 2.17 -6.94 -11.93
C GLU A 96 2.78 -6.22 -10.72
N ASN A 97 4.10 -6.34 -10.56
CA ASN A 97 4.81 -5.86 -9.36
C ASN A 97 4.70 -4.34 -9.19
N ASP A 98 4.62 -3.60 -10.29
CA ASP A 98 4.45 -2.14 -10.32
C ASP A 98 3.15 -1.72 -9.62
N ILE A 99 2.07 -2.49 -9.84
CA ILE A 99 0.78 -2.29 -9.17
C ILE A 99 0.90 -2.62 -7.68
N ALA A 100 1.60 -3.70 -7.33
CA ALA A 100 1.77 -4.11 -5.93
C ALA A 100 2.55 -3.07 -5.11
N ILE A 101 3.63 -2.51 -5.67
CA ILE A 101 4.41 -1.43 -5.04
C ILE A 101 3.61 -0.13 -5.03
N GLY A 102 2.94 0.20 -6.13
CA GLY A 102 2.09 1.38 -6.23
C GLY A 102 1.00 1.40 -5.16
N ASN A 103 0.37 0.24 -4.90
CA ASN A 103 -0.60 0.09 -3.82
C ASN A 103 0.04 0.29 -2.43
N ALA A 104 1.18 -0.36 -2.15
CA ALA A 104 1.84 -0.25 -0.85
C ALA A 104 2.32 1.19 -0.54
N VAL A 105 2.97 1.84 -1.51
CA VAL A 105 3.48 3.23 -1.35
C VAL A 105 2.32 4.22 -1.37
N GLY A 106 1.38 4.07 -2.30
CA GLY A 106 0.24 4.95 -2.48
C GLY A 106 -0.66 5.01 -1.23
N SER A 107 -0.98 3.86 -0.63
CA SER A 107 -1.80 3.82 0.59
C SER A 107 -1.13 4.49 1.78
N ASN A 108 0.19 4.37 1.94
CA ASN A 108 0.92 5.07 3.00
C ASN A 108 0.94 6.59 2.79
N VAL A 109 1.16 7.04 1.55
CA VAL A 109 1.12 8.47 1.21
C VAL A 109 -0.28 9.03 1.43
N PHE A 110 -1.33 8.30 1.01
CA PHE A 110 -2.71 8.69 1.24
C PHE A 110 -3.07 8.75 2.73
N ASN A 111 -2.64 7.77 3.52
CA ASN A 111 -2.89 7.76 4.96
C ASN A 111 -2.23 8.95 5.67
N ILE A 112 -1.01 9.32 5.30
CA ILE A 112 -0.30 10.46 5.92
C ILE A 112 -0.89 11.80 5.44
N LEU A 113 -1.08 11.98 4.13
CA LEU A 113 -1.50 13.27 3.59
C LEU A 113 -3.00 13.53 3.76
N SER A 114 -3.82 12.51 3.51
CA SER A 114 -5.27 12.65 3.55
C SER A 114 -5.82 12.32 4.93
N ILE A 115 -5.63 11.11 5.46
CA ILE A 115 -6.24 10.74 6.75
C ILE A 115 -5.63 11.57 7.88
N LEU A 116 -4.33 11.46 8.11
CA LEU A 116 -3.65 12.18 9.20
C LEU A 116 -3.70 13.70 8.99
N GLY A 117 -3.48 14.18 7.77
CA GLY A 117 -3.57 15.60 7.42
C GLY A 117 -4.94 16.20 7.70
N ILE A 118 -6.03 15.60 7.20
CA ILE A 118 -7.39 16.09 7.43
C ILE A 118 -7.78 15.94 8.92
N SER A 119 -7.45 14.81 9.55
CA SER A 119 -7.70 14.62 10.99
C SER A 119 -7.04 15.71 11.83
N SER A 120 -5.80 16.10 11.51
CA SER A 120 -5.08 17.15 12.24
C SER A 120 -5.69 18.54 12.09
N LEU A 121 -6.36 18.82 10.97
CA LEU A 121 -7.10 20.06 10.75
C LEU A 121 -8.40 20.12 11.55
N ILE A 122 -9.05 18.97 11.73
CA ILE A 122 -10.33 18.87 12.47
C ILE A 122 -10.09 18.86 13.97
N THR A 123 -9.09 18.11 14.45
CA THR A 123 -8.78 18.00 15.87
C THR A 123 -7.26 17.88 16.06
N PRO A 124 -6.65 18.69 16.95
CA PRO A 124 -5.23 18.58 17.23
C PRO A 124 -4.88 17.16 17.71
N ILE A 125 -3.98 16.49 16.99
CA ILE A 125 -3.56 15.13 17.32
C ILE A 125 -2.51 15.22 18.43
N SER A 126 -2.79 14.60 19.58
CA SER A 126 -1.80 14.48 20.66
C SER A 126 -0.84 13.32 20.39
N ASN A 127 0.45 13.51 20.67
CA ASN A 127 1.48 12.47 20.51
C ASN A 127 1.43 11.38 21.61
N THR A 128 0.25 11.10 22.15
CA THR A 128 0.06 10.16 23.25
C THR A 128 0.14 8.72 22.72
N GLY A 129 1.35 8.14 22.76
CA GLY A 129 1.58 6.73 22.43
C GLY A 129 2.59 6.46 21.31
N ILE A 130 3.07 7.50 20.60
CA ILE A 130 4.11 7.36 19.57
C ILE A 130 5.44 7.84 20.15
N THR A 131 6.43 6.95 20.17
CA THR A 131 7.78 7.25 20.66
C THR A 131 8.68 7.75 19.52
N MET A 132 9.79 8.42 19.88
CA MET A 132 10.81 8.81 18.90
C MET A 132 11.46 7.60 18.23
N VAL A 133 11.42 6.42 18.87
CA VAL A 133 11.93 5.16 18.31
C VAL A 133 11.02 4.72 17.15
N ASP A 134 9.70 4.76 17.33
CA ASP A 134 8.73 4.35 16.30
C ASP A 134 8.88 5.20 15.03
N LEU A 135 9.00 6.52 15.20
CA LEU A 135 9.23 7.45 14.10
C LEU A 135 10.58 7.22 13.41
N SER A 136 11.64 6.94 14.17
CA SER A 136 12.97 6.67 13.64
C SER A 136 13.02 5.37 12.83
N ILE A 137 12.35 4.33 13.33
CA ILE A 137 12.24 3.03 12.65
C ILE A 137 11.41 3.16 11.37
N MET A 138 10.28 3.87 11.41
CA MET A 138 9.50 4.18 10.22
C MET A 138 10.34 4.91 9.16
N MET A 139 11.06 5.98 9.55
CA MET A 139 11.95 6.70 8.64
C MET A 139 13.06 5.82 8.06
N PHE A 140 13.67 4.98 8.89
CA PHE A 140 14.70 4.04 8.44
C PHE A 140 14.18 3.11 7.35
N PHE A 141 13.03 2.46 7.54
CA PHE A 141 12.45 1.57 6.54
C PHE A 141 12.00 2.30 5.27
N THR A 142 11.44 3.52 5.41
CA THR A 142 11.10 4.35 4.24
C THR A 142 12.34 4.67 3.42
N ILE A 143 13.44 5.09 4.06
CA ILE A 143 14.70 5.39 3.38
C ILE A 143 15.31 4.12 2.78
N LEU A 144 15.23 2.98 3.48
CA LEU A 144 15.74 1.69 3.01
C LEU A 144 15.01 1.19 1.76
N ILE A 145 13.71 1.46 1.62
CA ILE A 145 12.94 1.09 0.43
C ILE A 145 13.39 1.88 -0.81
N LEU A 146 13.84 3.13 -0.67
CA LEU A 146 14.26 3.95 -1.82
C LEU A 146 15.38 3.34 -2.69
N PRO A 147 16.53 2.90 -2.14
CA PRO A 147 17.57 2.24 -2.94
C PRO A 147 17.14 0.85 -3.44
N LEU A 148 16.31 0.12 -2.67
CA LEU A 148 15.81 -1.20 -3.09
C LEU A 148 14.88 -1.08 -4.31
N SER A 149 14.05 -0.04 -4.35
CA SER A 149 13.13 0.24 -5.46
C SER A 149 13.80 0.82 -6.72
N LYS A 150 15.09 1.18 -6.68
CA LYS A 150 15.81 1.71 -7.86
C LYS A 150 15.93 0.70 -9.00
N THR A 151 15.70 -0.59 -8.73
CA THR A 151 15.77 -1.66 -9.75
C THR A 151 14.37 -1.90 -10.34
N LYS A 152 13.98 -1.08 -11.33
CA LYS A 152 12.72 -1.24 -12.10
C LYS A 152 11.43 -1.32 -11.27
N PHE A 153 11.36 -0.71 -10.08
CA PHE A 153 10.22 -0.91 -9.16
C PHE A 153 9.88 -2.39 -8.92
N THR A 154 10.92 -3.23 -8.82
CA THR A 154 10.76 -4.65 -8.50
C THR A 154 11.52 -4.96 -7.23
N LEU A 155 10.81 -5.44 -6.20
CA LEU A 155 11.41 -5.96 -4.98
C LEU A 155 11.80 -7.42 -5.20
N ARG A 156 13.08 -7.73 -5.06
CA ARG A 156 13.56 -9.12 -5.10
C ARG A 156 13.13 -9.86 -3.84
N ARG A 157 12.99 -11.19 -3.94
CA ARG A 157 12.63 -12.06 -2.81
C ARG A 157 13.49 -11.83 -1.55
N TRP A 158 14.79 -11.60 -1.73
CA TRP A 158 15.69 -11.36 -0.59
C TRP A 158 15.47 -9.97 0.05
N GLU A 159 15.10 -8.96 -0.74
CA GLU A 159 14.80 -7.60 -0.27
C GLU A 159 13.48 -7.62 0.51
N GLY A 160 12.48 -8.34 -0.01
CA GLY A 160 11.24 -8.60 0.70
C GLY A 160 11.45 -9.36 2.01
N ALA A 161 12.31 -10.39 2.01
CA ALA A 161 12.66 -11.13 3.23
C ALA A 161 13.36 -10.25 4.27
N LEU A 162 14.29 -9.38 3.85
CA LEU A 162 14.95 -8.41 4.72
C LEU A 162 13.93 -7.47 5.39
N LEU A 163 13.03 -6.88 4.59
CA LEU A 163 11.98 -5.98 5.09
C LEU A 163 11.00 -6.71 6.03
N PHE A 164 10.62 -7.94 5.68
CA PHE A 164 9.73 -8.76 6.52
C PHE A 164 10.37 -9.15 7.85
N CYS A 165 11.64 -9.58 7.84
CA CYS A 165 12.39 -9.84 9.08
C CYS A 165 12.51 -8.59 9.94
N GLY A 166 12.73 -7.43 9.32
CA GLY A 166 12.75 -6.14 10.00
C GLY A 166 11.41 -5.79 10.67
N TYR A 167 10.29 -6.03 9.97
CA TYR A 167 8.95 -5.88 10.53
C TYR A 167 8.72 -6.79 11.74
N ILE A 168 9.07 -8.08 11.63
CA ILE A 168 8.94 -9.03 12.74
C ILE A 168 9.81 -8.63 13.94
N ALA A 169 11.05 -8.18 13.70
CA ALA A 169 11.93 -7.71 14.77
C ALA A 169 11.33 -6.49 15.52
N TYR A 170 10.74 -5.54 14.78
CA TYR A 170 10.06 -4.39 15.36
C TYR A 170 8.81 -4.81 16.16
N MET A 171 8.00 -5.74 15.63
CA MET A 171 6.85 -6.27 16.35
C MET A 171 7.25 -6.94 17.67
N ILE A 172 8.33 -7.72 17.69
CA ILE A 172 8.85 -8.35 18.93
C ILE A 172 9.29 -7.28 19.92
N TYR A 173 10.01 -6.25 19.46
CA TYR A 173 10.43 -5.12 20.29
C TYR A 173 9.24 -4.38 20.92
N LEU A 174 8.14 -4.19 20.18
CA LEU A 174 6.95 -3.49 20.68
C LEU A 174 6.16 -4.30 21.72
N VAL A 175 6.20 -5.64 21.61
CA VAL A 175 5.49 -6.56 22.52
C VAL A 175 6.30 -6.86 23.80
N THR A 176 7.62 -6.64 23.79
CA THR A 176 8.53 -6.93 24.91
C THR A 176 8.71 -5.71 25.81
#